data_AF-A0A8T7L652-F1
#
_entry.id   AF-A0A8T7L652-F1
#
_cell.length_a   1.000
_cell.length_b   1.000
_cell.length_c   1.000
_cell.angle_alpha   90.00
_cell.angle_beta   90.00
_cell.angle_gamma   90.00
#
_symmetry.space_group_name_H-M   'P 1'
#
loop_
_entity.id
_entity.type
_entity.pdbx_description
1 polymer ?
#
loop_
_entity_poly.entity_id
_entity_poly.type
_entity_poly.pdbx_seq_one_letter_code
_entity_poly.pdbx_strand_id
1 'polypeptide(L)'
;MGTDDFRAEARQLLERFLAEPQPTNDRELMLERYADELTMLYGRHAHALLTDVIEDARTRLDARLSPDPIRQTIATVQTTMQDLWNALWSSEPDRRG
;
A
#
# COMPACT_ATOMS: atom_id res chain seq x y z
N MET A 1 -9.27 -5.18 -5.07
CA MET A 1 -8.74 -5.90 -3.89
C MET A 1 -9.57 -5.49 -2.69
N GLY A 2 -10.02 -6.42 -1.85
CA GLY A 2 -10.91 -6.14 -0.70
C GLY A 2 -10.29 -6.48 0.65
N THR A 3 -10.90 -6.05 1.75
CA THR A 3 -10.44 -6.42 3.11
C THR A 3 -10.40 -7.94 3.33
N ASP A 4 -11.21 -8.70 2.59
CA ASP A 4 -11.22 -10.16 2.60
C ASP A 4 -9.95 -10.78 1.98
N ASP A 5 -9.38 -10.15 0.95
CA ASP A 5 -8.14 -10.61 0.30
C ASP A 5 -6.96 -10.45 1.28
N PHE A 6 -6.84 -9.28 1.92
CA PHE A 6 -5.83 -9.05 2.96
C PHE A 6 -5.97 -10.04 4.12
N ARG A 7 -7.20 -10.29 4.57
CA ARG A 7 -7.46 -11.23 5.64
C ARG A 7 -7.02 -12.64 5.28
N ALA A 8 -7.25 -13.08 4.04
CA ALA A 8 -6.82 -14.38 3.56
C ALA A 8 -5.29 -14.49 3.51
N GLU A 9 -4.61 -13.50 2.95
CA GLU A 9 -3.14 -13.47 2.87
C GLU A 9 -2.48 -13.37 4.25
N ALA A 10 -3.01 -12.53 5.16
CA ALA A 10 -2.52 -12.41 6.52
C ALA A 10 -2.71 -13.72 7.29
N ARG A 11 -3.82 -14.42 7.07
CA ARG A 11 -4.06 -15.74 7.66
C ARG A 11 -3.03 -16.75 7.18
N GLN A 12 -2.71 -16.80 5.89
CA GLN A 12 -1.68 -17.68 5.36
C GLN A 12 -0.29 -17.36 5.96
N LEU A 13 0.01 -16.08 6.17
CA LEU A 13 1.25 -15.65 6.81
C LEU A 13 1.36 -16.20 8.24
N LEU A 14 0.28 -16.08 9.01
CA LEU A 14 0.21 -16.59 10.38
C LEU A 14 0.24 -18.11 10.45
N GLU A 15 -0.39 -18.80 9.49
CA GLU A 15 -0.33 -20.26 9.39
C GLU A 15 1.11 -20.74 9.14
N ARG A 16 1.89 -20.03 8.31
CA ARG A 16 3.32 -20.31 8.13
C ARG A 16 4.12 -20.09 9.42
N PHE A 17 3.90 -18.97 10.10
CA PHE A 17 4.55 -18.68 11.38
C PHE A 17 4.33 -19.78 12.43
N LEU A 18 3.10 -20.32 12.49
CA LEU A 18 2.73 -21.38 13.43
C LEU A 18 3.29 -22.76 13.04
N ALA A 19 3.50 -23.01 11.75
CA ALA A 19 4.03 -24.27 11.24
C ALA A 19 5.57 -24.36 11.33
N GLU A 20 6.25 -23.22 11.44
CA GLU A 20 7.70 -23.15 11.46
C GLU A 20 8.28 -23.60 12.82
N PRO A 21 9.10 -24.66 12.87
CA PRO A 21 9.66 -25.14 14.12
C PRO A 21 10.60 -24.08 14.71
N GLN A 22 10.39 -23.75 15.99
CA GLN A 22 11.08 -22.64 16.66
C GLN A 22 12.29 -23.14 17.46
N PRO A 23 13.52 -23.07 16.94
CA PRO A 23 14.70 -23.23 17.77
C PRO A 23 14.74 -22.07 18.78
N THR A 24 14.87 -22.40 20.07
CA THR A 24 14.74 -21.46 21.21
C THR A 24 15.64 -20.21 21.11
N ASN A 25 16.69 -20.25 20.30
CA ASN A 25 17.65 -19.16 20.14
C ASN A 25 17.30 -18.14 19.04
N ASP A 26 16.34 -18.42 18.14
CA ASP A 26 16.01 -17.53 17.00
C ASP A 26 14.57 -17.00 17.01
N ARG A 27 13.83 -17.22 18.10
CA ARG A 27 12.41 -16.84 18.20
C ARG A 27 12.16 -15.35 18.00
N GLU A 28 13.03 -14.50 18.54
CA GLU A 28 12.91 -13.04 18.45
C GLU A 28 13.16 -12.55 17.02
N LEU A 29 14.21 -13.04 16.37
CA LEU A 29 14.50 -12.78 14.97
C LEU A 29 13.37 -13.25 14.04
N MET A 30 12.76 -14.40 14.36
CA MET A 30 11.62 -14.91 13.61
C MET A 30 10.39 -14.00 13.77
N LEU A 31 10.10 -13.55 14.98
CA LEU A 31 9.01 -12.60 15.24
C LEU A 31 9.21 -11.28 14.48
N GLU A 32 10.43 -10.73 14.47
CA GLU A 32 10.75 -9.52 13.72
C GLU A 32 10.48 -9.70 12.22
N ARG A 33 10.97 -10.80 11.63
CA ARG A 33 10.73 -11.09 10.20
C ARG A 33 9.25 -11.17 9.84
N TYR A 34 8.46 -11.89 10.64
CA TYR A 34 7.02 -12.01 10.37
C TYR A 34 6.26 -10.70 10.64
N ALA A 35 6.72 -9.87 11.58
CA ALA A 35 6.20 -8.52 11.78
C ALA A 35 6.47 -7.62 10.57
N ASP A 36 7.67 -7.70 9.99
CA ASP A 36 8.04 -7.00 8.76
C ASP A 36 7.18 -7.47 7.57
N GLU A 37 7.01 -8.79 7.40
CA GLU A 37 6.17 -9.35 6.34
C GLU A 37 4.69 -8.91 6.46
N LEU A 38 4.13 -8.90 7.67
CA LEU A 38 2.79 -8.38 7.95
C LEU A 38 2.66 -6.89 7.62
N THR A 39 3.67 -6.11 7.99
CA THR A 39 3.71 -4.66 7.75
C THR A 39 3.77 -4.37 6.25
N MET A 40 4.60 -5.09 5.50
CA MET A 40 4.65 -4.99 4.04
C MET A 40 3.32 -5.40 3.39
N LEU A 41 2.70 -6.48 3.86
CA LEU A 41 1.41 -6.94 3.35
C LEU A 41 0.34 -5.86 3.54
N TYR A 42 0.28 -5.26 4.74
CA TYR A 42 -0.62 -4.14 5.03
C TYR A 42 -0.36 -2.94 4.12
N GLY A 43 0.91 -2.56 3.95
CA GLY A 43 1.31 -1.45 3.09
C GLY A 43 0.88 -1.64 1.64
N ARG A 44 1.10 -2.83 1.06
CA ARG A 44 0.64 -3.15 -0.31
C ARG A 44 -0.87 -3.07 -0.44
N HIS A 45 -1.60 -3.58 0.55
CA HIS A 45 -3.07 -3.60 0.47
C HIS A 45 -3.67 -2.20 0.62
N ALA A 46 -3.13 -1.40 1.53
CA ALA A 46 -3.50 -0.01 1.68
C ALA A 46 -3.20 0.80 0.40
N HIS A 47 -2.04 0.54 -0.24
CA HIS A 47 -1.66 1.13 -1.51
C HIS A 47 -2.67 0.79 -2.62
N ALA A 48 -3.01 -0.49 -2.77
CA ALA A 48 -3.97 -0.95 -3.77
C ALA A 48 -5.36 -0.31 -3.57
N LEU A 49 -5.88 -0.29 -2.34
CA LEU A 49 -7.18 0.31 -2.04
C LEU A 49 -7.21 1.83 -2.32
N LEU A 50 -6.14 2.54 -1.97
CA LEU A 50 -6.04 3.97 -2.25
C LEU A 50 -5.94 4.25 -3.75
N THR A 51 -5.20 3.41 -4.48
CA THR A 51 -5.11 3.49 -5.94
C THR A 51 -6.49 3.29 -6.59
N ASP A 52 -7.25 2.28 -6.15
CA ASP A 52 -8.61 2.03 -6.64
C ASP A 52 -9.53 3.26 -6.42
N VAL A 53 -9.44 3.90 -5.25
CA VAL A 53 -10.19 5.13 -4.94
C VAL A 53 -9.77 6.31 -5.83
N ILE A 54 -8.48 6.49 -6.07
CA ILE A 54 -7.95 7.57 -6.93
C ILE A 54 -8.43 7.38 -8.37
N GLU A 55 -8.38 6.15 -8.90
CA GLU A 55 -8.81 5.86 -10.27
C GLU A 55 -10.34 5.99 -10.46
N ASP A 56 -11.15 5.61 -9.47
CA ASP A 56 -12.60 5.86 -9.50
C ASP A 56 -12.90 7.37 -9.46
N ALA A 57 -12.22 8.12 -8.59
CA ALA A 57 -12.35 9.58 -8.54
C ALA A 57 -11.97 10.22 -9.89
N ARG A 58 -10.89 9.76 -10.52
CA ARG A 58 -10.44 10.20 -11.85
C ARG A 58 -11.51 9.96 -12.91
N THR A 59 -12.04 8.75 -12.96
CA THR A 59 -13.07 8.33 -13.93
C THR A 59 -14.32 9.20 -13.81
N ARG A 60 -14.76 9.51 -12.59
CA ARG A 60 -15.93 10.37 -12.32
C ARG A 60 -15.68 11.84 -12.68
N LEU A 61 -14.47 12.33 -12.43
CA LEU A 61 -14.04 13.68 -12.84
C LEU A 61 -14.04 13.80 -14.37
N ASP A 62 -13.40 12.87 -15.08
CA ASP A 62 -13.32 12.87 -16.53
C ASP A 62 -14.72 12.83 -17.20
N ALA A 63 -15.62 12.00 -16.67
CA ALA A 63 -16.99 11.88 -17.17
C ALA A 63 -17.83 13.17 -16.99
N ARG A 64 -17.50 13.99 -15.99
CA ARG A 64 -18.24 15.23 -15.68
C ARG A 64 -17.73 16.46 -16.44
N LEU A 65 -16.54 16.40 -17.04
CA LEU A 65 -15.75 17.61 -17.30
C LEU A 65 -15.36 17.88 -18.77
N SER A 66 -16.06 17.34 -19.75
CA SER A 66 -15.84 17.74 -21.14
C SER A 66 -16.84 18.81 -21.62
N PRO A 67 -16.41 19.96 -22.24
CA PRO A 67 -15.04 20.49 -22.38
C PRO A 67 -14.87 21.98 -21.96
N ASP A 68 -13.77 22.34 -21.27
CA ASP A 68 -12.67 23.20 -21.79
C ASP A 68 -11.75 23.95 -20.78
N PRO A 69 -12.08 24.23 -19.51
CA PRO A 69 -11.08 24.81 -18.58
C PRO A 69 -10.55 23.83 -17.51
N ILE A 70 -11.32 22.78 -17.21
CA ILE A 70 -11.14 22.03 -15.96
C ILE A 70 -10.07 20.94 -16.08
N ARG A 71 -9.70 20.52 -17.31
CA ARG A 71 -8.61 19.54 -17.53
C ARG A 71 -7.27 19.98 -16.93
N GLN A 72 -6.96 21.29 -16.96
CA GLN A 72 -5.70 21.79 -16.40
C GLN A 72 -5.72 21.72 -14.86
N THR A 73 -6.85 22.04 -14.22
CA THR A 73 -7.03 21.89 -12.78
C THR A 73 -6.96 20.42 -12.34
N ILE A 74 -7.52 19.50 -13.14
CA ILE A 74 -7.43 18.05 -12.88
C ILE A 74 -5.97 17.59 -12.91
N ALA A 75 -5.20 17.97 -13.94
CA ALA A 75 -3.80 17.61 -14.04
C ALA A 75 -3.01 18.10 -12.81
N THR A 76 -3.29 19.31 -12.31
CA THR A 76 -2.66 19.84 -11.09
C THR A 76 -3.04 19.03 -9.84
N VAL A 77 -4.31 18.64 -9.68
CA VAL A 77 -4.75 17.80 -8.55
C VAL A 77 -4.11 16.41 -8.62
N GLN A 78 -4.02 15.83 -9.81
CA GLN A 78 -3.39 14.53 -10.05
C GLN A 78 -1.90 14.56 -9.68
N THR A 79 -1.15 15.57 -10.15
CA THR A 79 0.25 15.75 -9.77
C THR A 79 0.38 15.96 -8.27
N THR A 80 -0.49 16.77 -7.66
CA THR A 80 -0.44 17.00 -6.20
C THR A 80 -0.70 15.73 -5.40
N MET A 81 -1.66 14.90 -5.81
CA MET A 81 -1.92 13.61 -5.16
C MET A 81 -0.77 12.63 -5.36
N GLN A 82 -0.16 12.59 -6.55
CA GLN A 82 1.02 11.78 -6.82
C GLN A 82 2.25 12.24 -6.02
N ASP A 83 2.42 13.54 -5.84
CA ASP A 83 3.51 14.11 -5.04
C ASP A 83 3.32 13.81 -3.55
N LEU A 84 2.09 13.92 -3.04
CA LEU A 84 1.74 13.49 -1.67
C LEU A 84 1.96 11.99 -1.49
N TRP A 85 1.60 11.20 -2.49
CA TRP A 85 1.84 9.76 -2.53
C TRP A 85 3.33 9.45 -2.41
N ASN A 86 4.16 10.09 -3.23
CA ASN A 86 5.60 9.93 -3.21
C ASN A 86 6.19 10.44 -1.88
N ALA A 87 5.71 11.56 -1.33
CA ALA A 87 6.22 12.08 -0.06
C ALA A 87 5.93 11.15 1.13
N LEU A 88 4.77 10.48 1.13
CA LEU A 88 4.38 9.57 2.21
C LEU A 88 5.05 8.21 2.13
N TRP A 89 5.36 7.73 0.92
CA TRP A 89 5.77 6.34 0.70
C TRP A 89 7.13 6.17 0.00
N SER A 90 7.72 7.23 -0.55
CA SER A 90 9.09 7.23 -1.13
C SER A 90 10.15 7.67 -0.12
N SER A 91 9.81 7.80 1.17
CA SER A 91 10.77 7.89 2.27
C SER A 91 11.49 6.54 2.45
N GLU A 92 12.25 6.18 1.43
CA GLU A 92 13.34 5.22 1.53
C GLU A 92 14.33 5.83 2.54
N PRO A 93 14.65 5.13 3.65
CA PRO A 93 15.65 5.63 4.57
C PRO A 93 16.95 5.75 3.78
N ASP A 94 17.54 6.95 3.83
CA ASP A 94 18.83 7.28 3.25
C ASP A 94 19.86 6.22 3.66
N ARG A 95 20.05 5.19 2.83
CA ARG A 95 21.23 4.32 2.87
C ARG A 95 22.36 5.10 2.24
N ARG A 96 22.89 6.07 2.98
CA ARG A 96 24.19 6.68 2.71
C ARG A 96 24.96 6.84 4.01
N GLY A 97 26.05 6.07 4.08
CA GLY A 97 27.29 6.43 4.77
C GLY A 97 27.34 6.15 6.26
#